data_AF-A0A931I4H7-F1
#
_entry.id   AF-A0A931I4H7-F1
#
_cell.length_a   1.000
_cell.length_b   1.000
_cell.length_c   1.000
_cell.angle_alpha   90.00
_cell.angle_beta   90.00
_cell.angle_gamma   90.00
#
_symmetry.space_group_name_H-M   'P 1'
#
loop_
_entity.id
_entity.type
_entity.pdbx_description
1 polymer ?
#
loop_
_entity_poly.entity_id
_entity_poly.type
_entity_poly.pdbx_seq_one_letter_code
_entity_poly.pdbx_strand_id
1 'polypeptide(L)'
;MSILASVGVSLLTVLSTLVGGWLVSTRIADHWDQIKSRRDGNLAAARDFQVLYGELIATWKTWNNLVGARASAAAALESARWDCLQRATAAEGAIEALVAKLAADRPLTDAQIDQLGALRQAFKIVRRAIGSDKPVPWSSSSSEPYLALKKLSAATSVLLTTPSGTGERPDSARAVRAFLRITDNRHERNWLTTAAALG
;
A
#
# COMPACT_ATOMS: atom_id res chain seq x y z
N MET A 1 50.88 -42.77 -25.28
CA MET A 1 50.06 -41.67 -24.71
C MET A 1 49.28 -42.25 -23.55
N SER A 2 49.53 -41.77 -22.33
CA SER A 2 49.20 -42.52 -21.11
C SER A 2 47.72 -42.42 -20.72
N ILE A 3 47.17 -43.54 -20.25
CA ILE A 3 45.81 -43.68 -19.71
C ILE A 3 45.51 -42.63 -18.62
N LEU A 4 46.54 -42.23 -17.87
CA LEU A 4 46.47 -41.18 -16.84
C LEU A 4 46.04 -39.80 -17.41
N ALA A 5 46.46 -39.45 -18.62
CA ALA A 5 46.05 -38.19 -19.26
C ALA A 5 44.55 -38.21 -19.64
N SER A 6 44.04 -39.36 -20.09
CA SER A 6 42.62 -39.52 -20.44
C SER A 6 41.71 -39.43 -19.21
N VAL A 7 42.11 -40.05 -18.09
CA VAL A 7 41.34 -40.03 -16.84
C VAL A 7 41.33 -38.62 -16.23
N GLY A 8 42.44 -37.89 -16.30
CA GLY A 8 42.54 -36.50 -15.82
C GLY A 8 41.59 -35.54 -16.54
N VAL A 9 41.46 -35.67 -17.86
CA VAL A 9 40.53 -34.83 -18.65
C VAL A 9 39.08 -35.12 -18.27
N SER A 10 38.67 -36.39 -18.16
CA SER A 10 37.28 -36.74 -17.80
C SER A 10 36.88 -36.25 -16.41
N LEU A 11 37.78 -36.34 -15.42
CA LEU A 11 37.52 -35.82 -14.07
C LEU A 11 37.36 -34.30 -14.06
N LEU A 12 38.19 -33.58 -14.80
CA LEU A 12 38.12 -32.12 -14.89
C LEU A 12 36.82 -31.67 -15.56
N THR A 13 36.36 -32.38 -16.60
CA THR A 13 35.06 -32.12 -17.23
C THR A 13 33.92 -32.32 -16.25
N VAL A 14 33.85 -33.45 -15.54
CA VAL A 14 32.80 -33.73 -14.55
C VAL A 14 32.79 -32.67 -13.45
N LEU A 15 33.95 -32.32 -12.90
CA LEU A 15 34.07 -31.29 -11.87
C LEU A 15 33.57 -29.93 -12.39
N SER A 16 33.98 -29.55 -13.61
CA SER A 16 33.58 -28.29 -14.23
C SER A 16 32.07 -28.24 -14.48
N THR A 17 31.47 -29.35 -14.93
CA THR A 17 30.02 -29.46 -15.12
C THR A 17 29.26 -29.38 -13.80
N LEU A 18 29.76 -30.02 -12.74
CA LEU A 18 29.13 -29.97 -11.41
C LEU A 18 29.20 -28.57 -10.81
N VAL A 19 30.36 -27.92 -10.86
CA VAL A 19 30.54 -26.55 -10.34
C VAL A 19 29.73 -25.56 -11.17
N GLY A 20 29.77 -25.66 -12.50
CA GLY A 20 28.97 -24.81 -13.39
C GLY A 20 27.47 -24.99 -13.17
N GLY A 21 27.00 -26.24 -13.10
CA GLY A 21 25.61 -26.56 -12.81
C GLY A 21 25.17 -26.03 -11.44
N TRP A 22 26.01 -26.17 -10.41
CA TRP A 22 25.74 -25.65 -9.08
C TRP A 22 25.64 -24.12 -9.08
N LEU A 23 26.56 -23.40 -9.70
CA LEU A 23 26.54 -21.93 -9.77
C LEU A 23 25.30 -21.40 -10.53
N VAL A 24 24.93 -22.04 -11.63
CA VAL A 24 23.73 -21.66 -12.38
C VAL A 24 22.47 -21.95 -11.55
N SER A 25 22.39 -23.11 -10.90
CA SER A 25 21.23 -23.50 -10.10
C SER A 25 21.01 -22.58 -8.89
N THR A 26 22.08 -22.21 -8.19
CA THR A 26 22.00 -21.33 -7.00
C THR A 26 21.56 -19.92 -7.39
N ARG A 27 22.12 -19.35 -8.46
CA ARG A 27 21.72 -18.03 -8.96
C ARG A 27 20.26 -17.97 -9.39
N ILE A 28 19.77 -19.02 -10.06
CA ILE A 28 18.38 -19.12 -10.48
C ILE A 28 17.48 -19.25 -9.25
N ALA A 29 17.84 -20.11 -8.28
CA ALA A 29 17.08 -20.29 -7.05
C ALA A 29 16.99 -18.97 -6.25
N ASP A 30 18.10 -18.28 -6.04
CA ASP A 30 18.14 -16.99 -5.32
C ASP A 30 17.25 -15.94 -5.98
N HIS A 31 17.25 -15.89 -7.32
CA HIS A 31 16.42 -14.96 -8.08
C HIS A 31 14.92 -15.26 -7.90
N TRP A 32 14.54 -16.54 -7.96
CA TRP A 32 13.16 -16.97 -7.74
C TRP A 32 12.69 -16.71 -6.31
N ASP A 33 13.53 -16.97 -5.32
CA ASP A 33 13.21 -16.70 -3.91
C ASP A 33 13.01 -15.20 -3.65
N GLN A 34 13.83 -14.34 -4.27
CA GLN A 34 13.63 -12.90 -4.20
C GLN A 34 12.31 -12.46 -4.86
N ILE A 35 11.98 -12.99 -6.04
CA ILE A 35 10.71 -12.69 -6.73
C ILE A 35 9.52 -13.15 -5.86
N LYS A 36 9.59 -14.36 -5.33
CA LYS A 36 8.54 -14.93 -4.47
C LYS A 36 8.35 -14.10 -3.21
N SER A 37 9.44 -13.77 -2.51
CA SER A 37 9.40 -12.93 -1.31
C SER A 37 8.77 -11.56 -1.58
N ARG A 38 9.12 -10.92 -2.70
CA ARG A 38 8.49 -9.64 -3.11
C ARG A 38 7.00 -9.81 -3.39
N ARG A 39 6.59 -10.88 -4.07
CA ARG A 39 5.18 -11.17 -4.36
C ARG A 39 4.39 -11.40 -3.08
N ASP A 40 4.92 -12.18 -2.15
CA ASP A 40 4.28 -12.47 -0.87
C ASP A 40 4.13 -11.19 -0.03
N GLY A 41 5.16 -10.32 -0.03
CA GLY A 41 5.10 -9.00 0.60
C GLY A 41 4.04 -8.07 -0.01
N ASN A 42 3.90 -8.09 -1.34
CA ASN A 42 2.87 -7.33 -2.06
C ASN A 42 1.45 -7.83 -1.76
N LEU A 43 1.25 -9.15 -1.71
CA LEU A 43 -0.04 -9.75 -1.35
C LEU A 43 -0.42 -9.46 0.11
N ALA A 44 0.55 -9.49 1.03
CA ALA A 44 0.34 -9.07 2.40
C ALA A 44 -0.07 -7.60 2.49
N ALA A 45 0.64 -6.70 1.80
CA ALA A 45 0.30 -5.28 1.75
C ALA A 45 -1.10 -5.02 1.15
N ALA A 46 -1.48 -5.78 0.11
CA ALA A 46 -2.82 -5.71 -0.48
C ALA A 46 -3.92 -6.14 0.51
N ARG A 47 -3.67 -7.21 1.26
CA ARG A 47 -4.58 -7.69 2.32
C ARG A 47 -4.72 -6.64 3.42
N ASP A 48 -3.61 -6.09 3.90
CA ASP A 48 -3.61 -5.06 4.94
C ASP A 48 -4.41 -3.83 4.48
N PHE A 49 -4.19 -3.40 3.23
CA PHE A 49 -4.95 -2.31 2.64
C PHE A 49 -6.46 -2.57 2.61
N GLN A 50 -6.90 -3.79 2.24
CA GLN A 50 -8.32 -4.14 2.22
C GLN A 50 -8.95 -4.09 3.62
N VAL A 51 -8.23 -4.56 4.64
CA VAL A 51 -8.67 -4.47 6.04
C VAL A 51 -8.82 -3.00 6.45
N LEU A 52 -7.83 -2.15 6.13
CA LEU A 52 -7.88 -0.72 6.43
C LEU A 52 -9.02 0.00 5.72
N TYR A 53 -9.28 -0.33 4.46
CA TYR A 53 -10.41 0.20 3.71
C TYR A 53 -11.74 -0.19 4.35
N GLY A 54 -11.91 -1.46 4.70
CA GLY A 54 -13.11 -1.94 5.39
C GLY A 54 -13.33 -1.23 6.73
N GLU A 55 -12.27 -1.04 7.51
CA GLU A 55 -12.31 -0.37 8.81
C GLU A 55 -12.68 1.12 8.69
N LEU A 56 -12.16 1.82 7.68
CA LEU A 56 -12.54 3.20 7.37
C LEU A 56 -14.04 3.30 7.05
N ILE A 57 -14.56 2.42 6.19
CA ILE A 57 -15.97 2.41 5.80
C ILE A 57 -16.89 2.08 6.98
N ALA A 58 -16.50 1.11 7.82
CA ALA A 58 -17.25 0.78 9.03
C ALA A 58 -17.31 1.98 9.99
N THR A 59 -16.15 2.59 10.27
CA THR A 59 -16.03 3.76 11.15
C THR A 59 -16.87 4.93 10.66
N TRP A 60 -16.79 5.24 9.37
CA TRP A 60 -17.61 6.29 8.75
C TRP A 60 -19.11 6.03 8.93
N LYS A 61 -19.60 4.83 8.59
CA LYS A 61 -21.04 4.52 8.66
C LYS A 61 -21.55 4.58 10.09
N THR A 62 -20.79 4.03 11.04
CA THR A 62 -21.11 4.12 12.46
C THR A 62 -21.23 5.57 12.90
N TRP A 63 -20.27 6.42 12.53
CA TRP A 63 -20.29 7.84 12.87
C TRP A 63 -21.50 8.59 12.28
N ASN A 64 -21.78 8.41 10.98
CA ASN A 64 -22.91 9.09 10.35
C ASN A 64 -24.27 8.67 10.97
N ASN A 65 -24.40 7.41 11.39
CA ASN A 65 -25.59 6.94 12.09
C ASN A 65 -25.73 7.59 13.49
N LEU A 66 -24.63 7.73 14.23
CA LEU A 66 -24.62 8.36 15.56
C LEU A 66 -24.99 9.84 15.50
N VAL A 67 -24.45 10.58 14.53
CA VAL A 67 -24.76 12.00 14.34
C VAL A 67 -26.24 12.20 14.00
N GLY A 68 -26.84 11.31 13.20
CA GLY A 68 -28.26 11.35 12.86
C GLY A 68 -29.19 10.99 14.03
N ALA A 69 -28.73 10.19 15.00
CA ALA A 69 -29.52 9.68 16.11
C ALA A 69 -29.48 10.55 17.39
N ARG A 70 -29.02 11.81 17.29
CA ARG A 70 -28.72 12.75 18.38
C ARG A 70 -29.82 13.09 19.40
N ALA A 71 -30.98 12.44 19.34
CA ALA A 71 -32.18 12.86 20.05
C ALA A 71 -32.26 12.46 21.55
N SER A 72 -31.43 11.56 22.10
CA SER A 72 -31.76 11.04 23.46
C SER A 72 -30.66 10.58 24.44
N ALA A 73 -29.36 10.60 24.13
CA ALA A 73 -28.34 10.18 25.12
C ALA A 73 -26.95 10.82 24.93
N ALA A 74 -26.72 11.97 25.57
CA ALA A 74 -25.46 12.72 25.45
C ALA A 74 -24.20 11.94 25.90
N ALA A 75 -24.27 11.23 27.04
CA ALA A 75 -23.12 10.51 27.57
C ALA A 75 -22.73 9.28 26.72
N ALA A 76 -23.72 8.51 26.25
CA ALA A 76 -23.48 7.37 25.36
C ALA A 76 -22.93 7.82 23.99
N LEU A 77 -23.39 8.98 23.50
CA LEU A 77 -22.90 9.57 22.26
C LEU A 77 -21.43 9.97 22.36
N GLU A 78 -20.98 10.53 23.49
CA GLU A 78 -19.58 10.93 23.66
C GLU A 78 -18.64 9.72 23.69
N SER A 79 -19.01 8.64 24.39
CA SER A 79 -18.23 7.39 24.36
C SER A 79 -18.11 6.84 22.93
N ALA A 80 -19.24 6.75 22.22
CA ALA A 80 -19.26 6.24 20.85
C ALA A 80 -18.48 7.14 19.87
N ARG A 81 -18.49 8.46 20.10
CA ARG A 81 -17.66 9.42 19.35
C ARG A 81 -16.17 9.14 19.56
N TRP A 82 -15.75 8.93 20.81
CA TRP A 82 -14.35 8.65 21.12
C TRP A 82 -13.88 7.33 20.48
N ASP A 83 -14.72 6.30 20.51
CA ASP A 83 -14.45 5.02 19.84
C ASP A 83 -14.28 5.20 18.32
N CYS A 84 -15.20 5.92 17.67
CA CYS A 84 -15.08 6.24 16.25
C CYS A 84 -13.80 7.04 15.94
N LEU A 85 -13.45 8.01 16.78
CA LEU A 85 -12.26 8.83 16.58
C LEU A 85 -10.97 8.02 16.73
N GLN A 86 -10.91 7.12 17.71
CA GLN A 86 -9.77 6.22 17.92
C GLN A 86 -9.58 5.30 16.72
N ARG A 87 -10.66 4.68 16.23
CA ARG A 87 -10.64 3.79 15.05
C ARG A 87 -10.21 4.54 13.78
N ALA A 88 -10.76 5.74 13.54
CA ALA A 88 -10.37 6.57 12.41
C ALA A 88 -8.89 6.99 12.47
N THR A 89 -8.39 7.31 13.67
CA THR A 89 -6.98 7.67 13.89
C THR A 89 -6.06 6.48 13.67
N ALA A 90 -6.46 5.29 14.13
CA ALA A 90 -5.70 4.06 13.90
C ALA A 90 -5.64 3.71 12.40
N ALA A 91 -6.77 3.81 11.69
CA ALA A 91 -6.82 3.59 10.24
C ALA A 91 -5.95 4.61 9.48
N GLU A 92 -5.96 5.89 9.88
CA GLU A 92 -5.09 6.93 9.32
C GLU A 92 -3.60 6.62 9.55
N GLY A 93 -3.21 6.26 10.78
CA GLY A 93 -1.82 5.91 11.07
C GLY A 93 -1.33 4.68 10.29
N ALA A 94 -2.18 3.67 10.15
CA ALA A 94 -1.83 2.46 9.41
C ALA A 94 -1.72 2.69 7.89
N ILE A 95 -2.54 3.57 7.29
CA ILE A 95 -2.36 3.92 5.88
C ILE A 95 -1.08 4.75 5.67
N GLU A 96 -0.68 5.60 6.63
CA GLU A 96 0.62 6.30 6.56
C GLU A 96 1.80 5.32 6.61
N ALA A 97 1.73 4.32 7.50
CA ALA A 97 2.75 3.27 7.59
C ALA A 97 2.83 2.43 6.30
N LEU A 98 1.69 2.05 5.72
CA LEU A 98 1.64 1.33 4.43
C LEU A 98 2.30 2.16 3.32
N VAL A 99 1.97 3.44 3.23
CA VAL A 99 2.55 4.35 2.23
C VAL A 99 4.05 4.53 2.41
N ALA A 100 4.54 4.66 3.64
CA ALA A 100 5.97 4.73 3.94
C ALA A 100 6.70 3.47 3.46
N LYS A 101 6.12 2.30 3.73
CA LYS A 101 6.64 1.01 3.25
C LYS A 101 6.68 0.97 1.72
N LEU A 102 5.61 1.39 1.03
CA LEU A 102 5.59 1.40 -0.43
C LEU A 102 6.66 2.31 -1.04
N ALA A 103 6.91 3.48 -0.44
CA ALA A 103 7.96 4.38 -0.88
C ALA A 103 9.37 3.75 -0.74
N ALA A 104 9.58 2.91 0.27
CA ALA A 104 10.85 2.23 0.53
C ALA A 104 11.03 0.92 -0.26
N ASP A 105 9.93 0.24 -0.59
CA ASP A 105 9.98 -1.09 -1.21
C ASP A 105 9.87 -1.03 -2.74
N ARG A 106 9.37 0.08 -3.30
CA ARG A 106 8.97 0.12 -4.71
C ARG A 106 9.42 1.38 -5.44
N PRO A 107 9.92 1.28 -6.68
CA PRO A 107 10.09 2.44 -7.53
C PRO A 107 8.69 2.97 -7.92
N LEU A 108 8.31 4.11 -7.37
CA LEU A 108 7.04 4.78 -7.67
C LEU A 108 7.20 5.80 -8.80
N THR A 109 6.21 5.86 -9.68
CA THR A 109 6.06 6.94 -10.66
C THR A 109 5.44 8.19 -10.02
N ASP A 110 5.52 9.34 -10.68
CA ASP A 110 4.89 10.56 -10.18
C ASP A 110 3.38 10.42 -10.02
N ALA A 111 2.71 9.76 -10.96
CA ALA A 111 1.28 9.46 -10.88
C ALA A 111 0.93 8.56 -9.68
N GLN A 112 1.76 7.56 -9.39
CA GLN A 112 1.58 6.69 -8.22
C GLN A 112 1.81 7.44 -6.90
N ILE A 113 2.81 8.33 -6.86
CA ILE A 113 3.05 9.21 -5.71
C ILE A 113 1.82 10.09 -5.44
N ASP A 114 1.26 10.69 -6.49
CA ASP A 114 0.07 11.54 -6.35
C ASP A 114 -1.17 10.73 -5.95
N GLN A 115 -1.37 9.56 -6.53
CA GLN A 115 -2.43 8.63 -6.14
C GLN A 115 -2.34 8.27 -4.65
N LEU A 116 -1.16 7.88 -4.15
CA LEU A 116 -0.98 7.52 -2.74
C LEU A 116 -1.18 8.72 -1.81
N GLY A 117 -0.77 9.92 -2.24
CA GLY A 117 -0.98 11.16 -1.50
C GLY A 117 -2.46 11.50 -1.39
N ALA A 118 -3.18 11.40 -2.51
CA ALA A 118 -4.63 11.60 -2.56
C ALA A 118 -5.40 10.57 -1.72
N LEU A 119 -5.00 9.29 -1.75
CA LEU A 119 -5.58 8.24 -0.91
C LEU A 119 -5.40 8.55 0.57
N ARG A 120 -4.19 8.93 0.99
CA ARG A 120 -3.91 9.30 2.39
C ARG A 120 -4.82 10.45 2.84
N GLN A 121 -5.04 11.46 2.00
CA GLN A 121 -5.94 12.56 2.31
C GLN A 121 -7.40 12.12 2.44
N ALA A 122 -7.86 11.20 1.58
CA ALA A 122 -9.21 10.65 1.67
C ALA A 122 -9.47 9.95 3.02
N PHE A 123 -8.48 9.25 3.58
CA PHE A 123 -8.57 8.65 4.93
C PHE A 123 -8.72 9.71 6.03
N LYS A 124 -8.03 10.85 5.93
CA LYS A 124 -8.12 11.94 6.93
C LYS A 124 -9.51 12.55 7.05
N ILE A 125 -10.32 12.48 6.00
CA ILE A 125 -11.66 13.10 5.97
C ILE A 125 -12.54 12.55 7.09
N VAL A 126 -12.48 11.24 7.34
CA VAL A 126 -13.32 10.60 8.38
C VAL A 126 -12.93 11.10 9.76
N ARG A 127 -11.64 11.07 10.10
CA ARG A 127 -11.14 11.57 11.39
C ARG A 127 -11.48 13.05 11.59
N ARG A 128 -11.27 13.89 10.56
CA ARG A 128 -11.57 15.33 10.61
C ARG A 128 -13.06 15.59 10.83
N ALA A 129 -13.94 14.85 10.15
CA ALA A 129 -15.38 14.97 10.31
C ALA A 129 -15.84 14.59 11.73
N ILE A 130 -15.34 13.47 12.28
CA ILE A 130 -15.61 13.05 13.66
C ILE A 130 -15.12 14.10 14.67
N GLY A 131 -13.88 14.57 14.50
CA GLY A 131 -13.29 15.60 15.36
C GLY A 131 -14.07 16.91 15.32
N SER A 132 -14.61 17.28 14.15
CA SER A 132 -15.41 18.49 13.94
C SER A 132 -16.91 18.31 14.21
N ASP A 133 -17.31 17.15 14.72
CA ASP A 133 -18.69 16.84 15.05
C ASP A 133 -19.69 16.90 13.88
N LYS A 134 -19.20 16.62 12.66
CA LYS A 134 -19.96 16.70 11.41
C LYS A 134 -20.10 15.33 10.76
N PRO A 135 -21.20 15.04 10.04
CA PRO A 135 -21.27 13.84 9.23
C PRO A 135 -20.22 13.89 8.13
N VAL A 136 -19.65 12.74 7.77
CA VAL A 136 -18.79 12.62 6.59
C VAL A 136 -19.66 12.83 5.34
N PRO A 137 -19.24 13.67 4.38
CA PRO A 137 -20.06 14.11 3.24
C PRO A 137 -20.16 13.06 2.11
N TRP A 138 -20.31 11.79 2.46
CA TRP A 138 -20.44 10.66 1.53
C TRP A 138 -21.91 10.19 1.46
N SER A 139 -22.83 11.12 1.22
CA SER A 139 -24.28 10.90 1.33
C SER A 139 -24.85 9.88 0.36
N SER A 140 -24.16 9.58 -0.75
CA SER A 140 -24.58 8.60 -1.74
C SER A 140 -23.38 7.91 -2.39
N SER A 141 -23.63 6.79 -3.06
CA SER A 141 -22.63 6.07 -3.86
C SER A 141 -21.99 6.90 -4.97
N SER A 142 -22.65 7.98 -5.36
CA SER A 142 -22.30 8.89 -6.46
C SER A 142 -21.80 10.25 -5.97
N SER A 143 -21.72 10.47 -4.66
CA SER A 143 -21.10 11.68 -4.11
C SER A 143 -19.64 11.74 -4.53
N GLU A 144 -19.21 12.88 -5.07
CA GLU A 144 -17.89 13.04 -5.67
C GLU A 144 -16.75 12.60 -4.73
N PRO A 145 -16.72 12.97 -3.43
CA PRO A 145 -15.64 12.54 -2.54
C PRO A 145 -15.63 11.03 -2.29
N TYR A 146 -16.79 10.37 -2.25
CA TYR A 146 -16.85 8.93 -2.05
C TYR A 146 -16.46 8.17 -3.32
N LEU A 147 -16.86 8.66 -4.50
CA LEU A 147 -16.43 8.12 -5.78
C LEU A 147 -14.91 8.24 -5.94
N ALA A 148 -14.34 9.39 -5.55
CA ALA A 148 -12.89 9.60 -5.53
C ALA A 148 -12.17 8.59 -4.62
N LEU A 149 -12.66 8.38 -3.39
CA LEU A 149 -12.12 7.35 -2.50
C LEU A 149 -12.16 5.95 -3.13
N LYS A 150 -13.27 5.56 -3.78
CA LYS A 150 -13.38 4.26 -4.47
C LYS A 150 -12.37 4.12 -5.59
N LYS A 151 -12.23 5.13 -6.46
CA LYS A 151 -11.25 5.13 -7.55
C LYS A 151 -9.82 4.99 -7.01
N LEU A 152 -9.45 5.79 -6.02
CA LEU A 152 -8.14 5.73 -5.37
C LEU A 152 -7.88 4.37 -4.71
N SER A 153 -8.90 3.79 -4.07
CA SER A 153 -8.78 2.49 -3.40
C SER A 153 -8.63 1.33 -4.40
N ALA A 154 -9.39 1.37 -5.50
CA ALA A 154 -9.26 0.41 -6.59
C ALA A 154 -7.88 0.50 -7.25
N ALA A 155 -7.45 1.71 -7.62
CA ALA A 155 -6.13 1.95 -8.20
C ALA A 155 -5.00 1.53 -7.26
N THR A 156 -5.17 1.71 -5.94
CA THR A 156 -4.16 1.30 -4.95
C THR A 156 -4.12 -0.22 -4.80
N SER A 157 -5.27 -0.89 -4.87
CA SER A 157 -5.33 -2.35 -4.89
C SER A 157 -4.63 -2.92 -6.13
N VAL A 158 -4.83 -2.30 -7.31
CA VAL A 158 -4.10 -2.65 -8.53
C VAL A 158 -2.60 -2.41 -8.35
N LEU A 159 -2.22 -1.24 -7.82
CA LEU A 159 -0.83 -0.92 -7.54
C LEU A 159 -0.18 -1.98 -6.64
N LEU A 160 -0.83 -2.38 -5.55
CA LEU A 160 -0.32 -3.35 -4.57
C LEU A 160 -0.21 -4.77 -5.14
N THR A 161 -1.17 -5.19 -5.95
CA THR A 161 -1.20 -6.55 -6.54
C THR A 161 -0.36 -6.69 -7.80
N THR A 162 -0.11 -5.58 -8.51
CA THR A 162 0.80 -5.55 -9.65
C THR A 162 2.23 -5.75 -9.15
N PRO A 163 2.96 -6.76 -9.65
CA PRO A 163 4.37 -6.92 -9.34
C PRO A 163 5.10 -5.60 -9.61
N SER A 164 5.87 -5.12 -8.65
CA SER A 164 6.89 -4.12 -8.96
C SER A 164 7.72 -4.70 -10.10
N GLY A 165 7.93 -3.96 -11.18
CA GLY A 165 8.76 -4.47 -12.29
C GLY A 165 10.14 -4.93 -11.79
N THR A 166 10.94 -5.53 -12.67
CA THR A 166 12.31 -5.96 -12.36
C THR A 166 13.26 -4.84 -11.93
N GLY A 167 12.75 -3.61 -11.81
CA GLY A 167 13.45 -2.47 -11.24
C GLY A 167 14.02 -2.77 -9.86
N GLU A 168 15.21 -2.24 -9.65
CA GLU A 168 15.89 -2.27 -8.37
C GLU A 168 15.06 -1.53 -7.30
N ARG A 169 15.18 -1.99 -6.05
CA ARG A 169 14.55 -1.32 -4.91
C ARG A 169 15.10 0.12 -4.83
N PRO A 170 14.28 1.13 -4.50
CA PRO A 170 14.79 2.48 -4.33
C PRO A 170 15.92 2.52 -3.29
N ASP A 171 16.96 3.30 -3.58
CA ASP A 171 17.88 3.71 -2.53
C ASP A 171 17.17 4.57 -1.47
N SER A 172 17.83 4.77 -0.33
CA SER A 172 17.30 5.54 0.80
C SER A 172 16.88 6.97 0.39
N ALA A 173 17.68 7.65 -0.43
CA ALA A 173 17.40 9.03 -0.82
C ALA A 173 16.16 9.13 -1.72
N ARG A 174 15.97 8.18 -2.63
CA ARG A 174 14.79 8.09 -3.50
C ARG A 174 13.54 7.73 -2.69
N ALA A 175 13.65 6.79 -1.74
CA ALA A 175 12.55 6.44 -0.84
C ALA A 175 12.08 7.64 -0.01
N VAL A 176 13.02 8.39 0.60
CA VAL A 176 12.73 9.61 1.35
C VAL A 176 12.04 10.66 0.48
N ARG A 177 12.57 10.94 -0.72
CA ARG A 177 11.94 11.91 -1.65
C ARG A 177 10.53 11.49 -2.05
N ALA A 178 10.31 10.21 -2.35
CA ALA A 178 8.99 9.70 -2.68
C ALA A 178 8.03 9.88 -1.49
N PHE A 179 8.44 9.47 -0.29
CA PHE A 179 7.59 9.57 0.89
C PHE A 179 7.23 11.03 1.23
N LEU A 180 8.20 11.95 1.22
CA LEU A 180 7.96 13.37 1.43
C LEU A 180 6.93 13.93 0.45
N ARG A 181 7.04 13.57 -0.84
CA ARG A 181 6.08 13.98 -1.87
C ARG A 181 4.70 13.38 -1.69
N ILE A 182 4.60 12.15 -1.20
CA ILE A 182 3.30 11.53 -0.87
C ILE A 182 2.66 12.24 0.35
N THR A 183 3.47 12.69 1.31
CA THR A 183 2.99 13.37 2.51
C THR A 183 2.74 14.86 2.36
N ASP A 184 3.05 15.43 1.19
CA ASP A 184 2.93 16.87 0.91
C ASP A 184 1.48 17.39 1.06
N ASN A 185 1.33 18.62 1.52
CA ASN A 185 0.03 19.27 1.74
C ASN A 185 -0.69 19.63 0.44
N ARG A 186 -0.02 19.59 -0.72
CA ARG A 186 -0.66 19.76 -2.04
C ARG A 186 -1.84 18.81 -2.24
N HIS A 187 -1.74 17.61 -1.67
CA HIS A 187 -2.76 16.58 -1.75
C HIS A 187 -4.08 16.99 -1.11
N GLU A 188 -4.07 17.89 -0.11
CA GLU A 188 -5.29 18.38 0.53
C GLU A 188 -6.20 19.12 -0.46
N ARG A 189 -5.61 19.77 -1.46
CA ARG A 189 -6.31 20.61 -2.42
C ARG A 189 -6.68 19.89 -3.71
N ASN A 190 -5.94 18.86 -4.10
CA ASN A 190 -6.06 18.26 -5.42
C ASN A 190 -6.48 16.77 -5.42
N TRP A 191 -6.68 16.14 -4.25
CA TRP A 191 -6.95 14.70 -4.21
C TRP A 191 -8.18 14.26 -5.03
N LEU A 192 -9.22 15.11 -5.12
CA LEU A 192 -10.38 14.88 -5.99
C LEU A 192 -9.99 14.89 -7.47
N THR A 193 -9.20 15.87 -7.89
CA THR A 193 -8.67 15.98 -9.26
C THR A 193 -7.77 14.79 -9.59
N THR A 194 -6.90 14.38 -8.66
CA THR A 194 -6.07 13.18 -8.81
C THR A 194 -6.93 11.94 -9.00
N ALA A 195 -8.01 11.79 -8.22
CA ALA A 195 -8.91 10.66 -8.36
C ALA A 195 -9.69 10.69 -9.69
N ALA A 196 -10.08 11.88 -10.16
CA ALA A 196 -10.75 12.06 -11.44
C ALA A 196 -9.86 11.64 -12.62
N ALA A 197 -8.54 11.82 -12.52
CA ALA A 197 -7.58 11.42 -13.55
C ALA A 197 -7.33 9.90 -13.65
N LEU A 198 -7.83 9.09 -12.70
CA LEU A 198 -7.62 7.63 -12.66
C LEU A 198 -8.62 6.83 -13.52
N GLY A 199 -9.48 7.50 -14.30
CA GLY A 199 -10.45 6.86 -15.19
C GLY A 199 -11.52 7.81 -15.65
#